data_AF-A0A8D0DQN4-F1
#
_entry.id   AF-A0A8D0DQN4-F1
#
_cell.length_a   1.000
_cell.length_b   1.000
_cell.length_c   1.000
_cell.angle_alpha   90.00
_cell.angle_beta   90.00
_cell.angle_gamma   90.00
#
_symmetry.space_group_name_H-M   'P 1'
#
loop_
_entity.id
_entity.type
_entity.pdbx_description
1 polymer ?
#
loop_
_entity_poly.entity_id
_entity_poly.type
_entity_poly.pdbx_seq_one_letter_code
_entity_poly.pdbx_strand_id
1 'polypeptide(L)'
;LSIGNRIQVIQPAKEYHFKYKGCYFTTNATTPEHIDSLENFEIRDNDVFLVTYPKSGTIWTQNILSLIYHEGHRNGVENIDLMDRVPWLEYNVRHMDYQRCPSPRLFASHLPYFLVPRELRNRRGTVIYVARNPKDALVSYFHFSKILTDMEDEPDFGKFMERFLAGKGKNNFLFYSQSLLPFLPFICFVPSSYEMASF
;
A
#
# COMPACT_ATOMS: atom_id res chain seq x y z
N LEU A 1 34.37 25.06 13.43
CA LEU A 1 34.55 23.82 12.64
C LEU A 1 34.37 22.61 13.53
N SER A 2 33.17 22.04 13.55
CA SER A 2 32.90 20.61 13.76
C SER A 2 31.41 20.39 13.49
N ILE A 3 31.09 20.22 12.21
CA ILE A 3 29.78 19.80 11.74
C ILE A 3 29.79 18.29 11.84
N GLY A 4 29.13 17.73 12.85
CA GLY A 4 29.20 16.32 13.15
C GLY A 4 28.06 15.84 14.03
N ASN A 5 26.84 16.35 13.85
CA ASN A 5 25.66 15.71 14.42
C ASN A 5 25.41 14.40 13.66
N ARG A 6 26.01 13.32 14.18
CA ARG A 6 25.61 11.95 13.88
C ARG A 6 24.11 11.84 14.12
N ILE A 7 23.36 11.75 13.03
CA ILE A 7 21.98 11.31 13.01
C ILE A 7 21.95 9.97 13.75
N GLN A 8 21.47 9.95 14.99
CA GLN A 8 21.20 8.69 15.67
C GLN A 8 20.13 7.97 14.85
N VAL A 9 20.52 6.87 14.23
CA VAL A 9 19.63 6.04 13.41
C VAL A 9 18.71 5.29 14.36
N ILE A 10 17.60 5.94 14.74
CA ILE A 10 16.54 5.29 15.52
C ILE A 10 15.85 4.30 14.59
N GLN A 11 16.06 3.01 14.84
CA GLN A 11 15.38 1.92 14.15
C GLN A 11 13.98 1.76 14.75
N PRO A 12 12.96 1.42 13.95
CA PRO A 12 11.65 1.11 14.51
C PRO A 12 11.74 -0.11 15.44
N ALA A 13 10.98 -0.06 16.54
CA ALA A 13 10.86 -1.09 17.55
C ALA A 13 10.48 -2.40 16.88
N LYS A 14 11.31 -3.42 17.15
CA LYS A 14 11.19 -4.78 16.60
C LYS A 14 9.88 -5.48 16.98
N GLU A 15 9.16 -4.96 17.97
CA GLU A 15 7.90 -5.52 18.47
C GLU A 15 6.80 -5.47 17.40
N TYR A 16 6.70 -4.36 16.66
CA TYR A 16 5.60 -4.14 15.71
C TYR A 16 5.98 -4.38 14.25
N HIS A 17 7.28 -4.39 13.93
CA HIS A 17 7.76 -4.49 12.57
C HIS A 17 8.95 -5.42 12.41
N PHE A 18 8.97 -6.17 11.31
CA PHE A 18 10.15 -6.89 10.84
C PHE A 18 10.64 -6.32 9.50
N LYS A 19 11.96 -6.40 9.28
CA LYS A 19 12.59 -5.96 8.04
C LYS A 19 12.82 -7.15 7.12
N TYR A 20 12.29 -7.10 5.91
CA TYR A 20 12.45 -8.13 4.89
C TYR A 20 12.73 -7.52 3.52
N LYS A 21 13.78 -7.99 2.83
CA LYS A 21 14.25 -7.45 1.53
C LYS A 21 14.31 -5.92 1.48
N GLY A 22 14.77 -5.29 2.57
CA GLY A 22 14.88 -3.84 2.70
C GLY A 22 13.59 -3.10 3.10
N CYS A 23 12.43 -3.77 3.11
CA CYS A 23 11.12 -3.21 3.46
C CYS A 23 10.72 -3.53 4.90
N TYR A 24 9.82 -2.73 5.48
CA TYR A 24 9.25 -2.96 6.81
C TYR A 24 7.82 -3.46 6.70
N PHE A 25 7.53 -4.59 7.35
CA PHE A 25 6.21 -5.22 7.41
C PHE A 25 5.72 -5.29 8.85
N THR A 26 4.40 -5.35 9.05
CA THR A 26 3.82 -5.46 10.40
C THR A 26 3.89 -6.89 10.88
N THR A 27 4.42 -7.08 12.09
CA THR A 27 4.42 -8.36 12.81
C THR A 27 2.98 -8.85 12.98
N ASN A 28 2.71 -10.14 12.80
CA ASN A 28 1.38 -10.79 12.85
C ASN A 28 0.44 -10.58 11.65
N ALA A 29 0.70 -9.60 10.77
CA ALA A 29 -0.13 -9.40 9.57
C ALA A 29 0.36 -10.21 8.36
N THR A 30 1.65 -10.58 8.35
CA THR A 30 2.30 -11.31 7.26
C THR A 30 3.60 -11.97 7.74
N THR A 31 4.18 -12.85 6.93
CA THR A 31 5.47 -13.50 7.20
C THR A 31 6.41 -13.39 6.00
N PRO A 32 7.74 -13.48 6.18
CA PRO A 32 8.70 -13.52 5.08
C PRO A 32 8.36 -14.60 4.03
N GLU A 33 7.91 -15.77 4.48
CA GLU A 33 7.56 -16.90 3.62
C GLU A 33 6.33 -16.57 2.75
N HIS A 34 5.32 -15.90 3.32
CA HIS A 34 4.17 -15.41 2.55
C HIS A 34 4.60 -14.40 1.49
N ILE A 35 5.42 -13.40 1.86
CA ILE A 35 5.93 -12.40 0.92
C ILE A 35 6.75 -13.07 -0.21
N ASP A 36 7.55 -14.09 0.09
CA ASP A 36 8.29 -14.84 -0.94
C ASP A 36 7.40 -15.66 -1.85
N SER A 37 6.33 -16.24 -1.30
CA SER A 37 5.38 -17.02 -2.09
C SER A 37 4.72 -16.18 -3.20
N LEU A 38 4.59 -14.87 -2.98
CA LEU A 38 4.00 -13.95 -3.95
C LEU A 38 4.78 -13.87 -5.26
N GLU A 39 6.08 -14.16 -5.27
CA GLU A 39 6.90 -14.18 -6.49
C GLU A 39 6.31 -15.15 -7.54
N ASN A 40 5.74 -16.26 -7.09
CA ASN A 40 5.11 -17.28 -7.93
C ASN A 40 3.57 -17.25 -7.89
N PHE A 41 2.97 -16.16 -7.41
CA PHE A 41 1.52 -16.03 -7.37
C PHE A 41 0.92 -16.06 -8.78
N GLU A 42 -0.05 -16.96 -8.98
CA GLU A 42 -0.72 -17.13 -10.27
C GLU A 42 -1.74 -16.01 -10.52
N ILE A 43 -1.47 -15.20 -11.53
CA ILE A 43 -2.35 -14.12 -11.98
C ILE A 43 -3.22 -14.60 -13.13
N ARG A 44 -4.51 -14.30 -13.05
CA ARG A 44 -5.50 -14.50 -14.11
C ARG A 44 -5.64 -13.22 -14.92
N ASP A 45 -6.05 -13.35 -16.19
CA ASP A 45 -6.11 -12.21 -17.10
C ASP A 45 -7.12 -11.13 -16.65
N ASN A 46 -8.17 -11.55 -15.93
CA ASN A 46 -9.21 -10.68 -15.39
C ASN A 46 -8.93 -10.20 -13.94
N ASP A 47 -7.74 -10.45 -13.39
CA ASP A 47 -7.39 -9.95 -12.06
C ASP A 47 -7.05 -8.45 -12.11
N VAL A 48 -7.46 -7.73 -11.08
CA VAL A 48 -7.18 -6.31 -10.92
C VAL A 48 -6.47 -6.04 -9.59
N PHE A 49 -5.36 -5.32 -9.68
CA PHE A 49 -4.51 -4.96 -8.55
C PHE A 49 -4.56 -3.46 -8.32
N LEU A 50 -5.17 -3.06 -7.21
CA LEU A 50 -5.10 -1.70 -6.68
C LEU A 50 -3.80 -1.53 -5.91
N VAL A 51 -2.84 -0.85 -6.53
CA VAL A 51 -1.55 -0.54 -5.90
C VAL A 51 -1.57 0.90 -5.42
N THR A 52 -1.23 1.12 -4.16
CA THR A 52 -1.21 2.48 -3.60
C THR A 52 -0.04 2.64 -2.66
N TYR A 53 0.44 3.86 -2.47
CA TYR A 53 1.21 4.15 -1.27
C TYR A 53 0.24 4.29 -0.08
N PRO A 54 0.58 3.82 1.13
CA PRO A 54 -0.25 4.01 2.31
C PRO A 54 -0.78 5.44 2.45
N LYS A 55 -2.07 5.56 2.78
CA LYS A 55 -2.78 6.85 2.95
C LYS A 55 -3.02 7.67 1.67
N SER A 56 -2.85 7.05 0.50
CA SER A 56 -3.14 7.66 -0.81
C SER A 56 -4.58 7.45 -1.30
N GLY A 57 -5.49 7.00 -0.43
CA GLY A 57 -6.91 6.83 -0.78
C GLY A 57 -7.35 5.38 -1.05
N THR A 58 -6.57 4.39 -0.64
CA THR A 58 -6.83 2.95 -0.88
C THR A 58 -8.26 2.54 -0.53
N ILE A 59 -8.74 2.87 0.67
CA ILE A 59 -10.10 2.51 1.12
C ILE A 59 -11.19 3.07 0.20
N TRP A 60 -11.01 4.29 -0.29
CA TRP A 60 -11.98 4.92 -1.17
C TRP A 60 -12.00 4.23 -2.53
N THR A 61 -10.84 3.95 -3.09
CA THR A 61 -10.72 3.23 -4.37
C THR A 61 -11.17 1.78 -4.27
N GLN A 62 -10.90 1.06 -3.17
CA GLN A 62 -11.43 -0.28 -2.95
C GLN A 62 -12.96 -0.30 -2.98
N ASN A 63 -13.62 0.68 -2.35
CA ASN A 63 -15.08 0.80 -2.40
C ASN A 63 -15.58 1.08 -3.83
N ILE A 64 -14.93 2.00 -4.56
CA ILE A 64 -15.29 2.30 -5.95
C ILE A 64 -15.16 1.04 -6.82
N LEU A 65 -14.04 0.33 -6.73
CA LEU A 65 -13.81 -0.91 -7.48
C LEU A 65 -14.84 -1.98 -7.09
N SER A 66 -15.10 -2.15 -5.80
CA SER A 66 -16.11 -3.08 -5.34
C SER A 66 -17.49 -2.77 -5.94
N LEU A 67 -17.91 -1.50 -5.98
CA LEU A 67 -19.20 -1.12 -6.56
C LEU A 67 -19.24 -1.32 -8.07
N ILE A 68 -18.17 -1.01 -8.80
CA ILE A 68 -18.09 -1.21 -10.26
C ILE A 68 -18.23 -2.70 -10.60
N TYR A 69 -17.48 -3.57 -9.92
CA TYR A 69 -17.43 -5.00 -10.21
C TYR A 69 -18.65 -5.78 -9.71
N HIS A 70 -19.45 -5.19 -8.83
CA HIS A 70 -20.75 -5.75 -8.41
C HIS A 70 -21.93 -5.00 -9.05
N GLU A 71 -21.70 -4.34 -10.20
CA GLU A 71 -22.72 -3.65 -11.01
C GLU A 71 -23.57 -2.63 -10.22
N GLY A 72 -23.00 -2.00 -9.20
CA GLY A 72 -23.72 -1.07 -8.32
C GLY A 72 -24.76 -1.71 -7.40
N HIS A 73 -24.92 -3.05 -7.44
CA HIS A 73 -25.84 -3.77 -6.57
C HIS A 73 -25.29 -3.85 -5.15
N ARG A 74 -25.71 -2.91 -4.30
CA ARG A 74 -25.39 -2.92 -2.86
C ARG A 74 -25.87 -4.21 -2.16
N ASN A 75 -26.97 -4.78 -2.64
CA ASN A 75 -27.63 -5.96 -2.07
C ASN A 75 -26.73 -7.21 -2.00
N GLY A 76 -25.63 -7.29 -2.76
CA GLY A 76 -24.66 -8.40 -2.72
C GLY A 76 -23.37 -8.11 -1.92
N VAL A 77 -23.12 -6.86 -1.53
CA VAL A 77 -21.86 -6.42 -0.88
C VAL A 77 -22.05 -5.78 0.49
N GLU A 78 -23.28 -5.46 0.90
CA GLU A 78 -23.59 -4.84 2.19
C GLU A 78 -23.16 -5.68 3.39
N ASN A 79 -23.20 -7.02 3.26
CA ASN A 79 -22.83 -7.95 4.32
C ASN A 79 -21.39 -8.49 4.22
N ILE A 80 -20.62 -8.04 3.22
CA ILE A 80 -19.26 -8.54 2.97
C ILE A 80 -18.26 -7.43 3.32
N ASP A 81 -17.29 -7.78 4.17
CA ASP A 81 -16.24 -6.85 4.57
C ASP A 81 -15.41 -6.40 3.36
N LEU A 82 -14.92 -5.16 3.37
CA LEU A 82 -14.06 -4.64 2.32
C LEU A 82 -12.79 -5.50 2.15
N MET A 83 -12.26 -6.06 3.23
CA MET A 83 -11.10 -6.95 3.20
C MET A 83 -11.38 -8.30 2.54
N ASP A 84 -12.65 -8.73 2.45
CA ASP A 84 -13.02 -9.93 1.69
C ASP A 84 -13.29 -9.58 0.22
N ARG A 85 -13.84 -8.38 -0.04
CA ARG A 85 -14.16 -7.92 -1.41
C ARG A 85 -12.91 -7.54 -2.19
N VAL A 86 -11.95 -6.88 -1.54
CA VAL A 86 -10.68 -6.45 -2.13
C VAL A 86 -9.55 -6.74 -1.13
N PRO A 87 -9.15 -8.01 -0.95
CA PRO A 87 -8.11 -8.38 -0.01
C PRO A 87 -6.76 -7.75 -0.25
N TRP A 88 -6.02 -7.57 0.85
CA TRP A 88 -4.60 -7.24 0.81
C TRP A 88 -3.79 -8.45 0.37
N LEU A 89 -3.04 -8.31 -0.72
CA LEU A 89 -2.21 -9.39 -1.27
C LEU A 89 -1.11 -9.81 -0.28
N GLU A 90 -0.45 -8.84 0.34
CA GLU A 90 0.63 -9.07 1.30
C GLU A 90 0.18 -9.37 2.73
N TYR A 91 -1.08 -9.06 3.09
CA TYR A 91 -1.60 -9.23 4.45
C TYR A 91 -2.81 -10.16 4.45
N ASN A 92 -2.57 -11.46 4.26
CA ASN A 92 -3.63 -12.49 4.25
C ASN A 92 -4.11 -12.85 5.67
N VAL A 93 -4.55 -11.85 6.44
CA VAL A 93 -4.97 -11.98 7.84
C VAL A 93 -6.19 -12.90 8.01
N ARG A 94 -7.02 -13.03 6.95
CA ARG A 94 -8.21 -13.89 6.94
C ARG A 94 -7.94 -15.29 6.37
N HIS A 95 -6.68 -15.63 6.09
CA HIS A 95 -6.28 -16.94 5.53
C HIS A 95 -7.10 -17.36 4.31
N MET A 96 -7.42 -16.41 3.43
CA MET A 96 -8.21 -16.67 2.24
C MET A 96 -7.39 -17.47 1.23
N ASP A 97 -8.07 -18.44 0.60
CA ASP A 97 -7.53 -19.17 -0.54
C ASP A 97 -7.87 -18.41 -1.84
N TYR A 98 -6.93 -17.57 -2.27
CA TYR A 98 -7.09 -16.76 -3.47
C TYR A 98 -7.30 -17.58 -4.75
N GLN A 99 -6.89 -18.86 -4.79
CA GLN A 99 -7.12 -19.72 -5.94
C GLN A 99 -8.57 -20.18 -6.02
N ARG A 100 -9.27 -20.30 -4.89
CA ARG A 100 -10.68 -20.70 -4.84
C ARG A 100 -11.64 -19.52 -5.01
N CYS A 101 -11.14 -18.28 -4.95
CA CYS A 101 -11.95 -17.10 -5.24
C CYS A 101 -12.45 -17.09 -6.70
N PRO A 102 -13.73 -16.78 -6.94
CA PRO A 102 -14.25 -16.61 -8.29
C PRO A 102 -13.58 -15.41 -9.00
N SER A 103 -13.50 -15.47 -10.32
CA SER A 103 -13.03 -14.35 -11.14
C SER A 103 -14.20 -13.43 -11.51
N PRO A 104 -13.95 -12.11 -11.67
CA PRO A 104 -12.67 -11.40 -11.53
C PRO A 104 -12.24 -11.23 -10.05
N ARG A 105 -10.94 -11.35 -9.77
CA ARG A 105 -10.39 -11.14 -8.42
C ARG A 105 -9.85 -9.72 -8.28
N LEU A 106 -10.18 -9.07 -7.17
CA LEU A 106 -9.69 -7.73 -6.84
C LEU A 106 -8.71 -7.84 -5.68
N PHE A 107 -7.53 -7.23 -5.82
CA PHE A 107 -6.51 -7.20 -4.76
C PHE A 107 -6.09 -5.76 -4.47
N ALA A 108 -5.80 -5.46 -3.20
CA ALA A 108 -5.10 -4.25 -2.79
C ALA A 108 -3.66 -4.59 -2.42
N SER A 109 -2.73 -3.67 -2.72
CA SER A 109 -1.33 -3.83 -2.31
C SER A 109 -0.61 -2.50 -2.08
N HIS A 110 0.29 -2.52 -1.11
CA HIS A 110 1.32 -1.52 -0.81
C HIS A 110 2.73 -2.01 -1.16
N LEU A 111 2.86 -3.19 -1.77
CA LEU A 111 4.16 -3.74 -2.11
C LEU A 111 4.92 -2.86 -3.11
N PRO A 112 6.23 -2.67 -2.93
CA PRO A 112 7.05 -2.04 -3.94
C PRO A 112 7.15 -2.94 -5.17
N TYR A 113 7.47 -2.33 -6.32
CA TYR A 113 7.51 -3.02 -7.61
C TYR A 113 8.36 -4.30 -7.62
N PHE A 114 9.45 -4.37 -6.86
CA PHE A 114 10.32 -5.56 -6.84
C PHE A 114 9.78 -6.71 -5.97
N LEU A 115 8.71 -6.50 -5.20
CA LEU A 115 8.07 -7.54 -4.37
C LEU A 115 6.67 -7.95 -4.87
N VAL A 116 6.09 -7.23 -5.84
CA VAL A 116 4.84 -7.70 -6.46
C VAL A 116 5.10 -8.99 -7.27
N PRO A 117 4.08 -9.82 -7.53
CA PRO A 117 4.26 -11.06 -8.27
C PRO A 117 4.97 -10.90 -9.61
N ARG A 118 5.78 -11.88 -10.00
CA ARG A 118 6.58 -11.84 -11.23
C ARG A 118 5.70 -11.63 -12.47
N GLU A 119 4.57 -12.30 -12.52
CA GLU A 119 3.60 -12.18 -13.62
C GLU A 119 3.06 -10.74 -13.74
N LEU A 120 2.84 -10.04 -12.62
CA LEU A 120 2.39 -8.64 -12.63
C LEU A 120 3.45 -7.73 -13.21
N ARG A 121 4.72 -7.95 -12.86
CA ARG A 121 5.87 -7.23 -13.46
C ARG A 121 6.00 -7.49 -14.96
N ASN A 122 5.63 -8.70 -15.40
CA ASN A 122 5.56 -9.11 -16.80
C ASN A 122 4.27 -8.66 -17.51
N ARG A 123 3.50 -7.73 -16.92
CA ARG A 123 2.28 -7.12 -17.48
C ARG A 123 1.09 -8.07 -17.62
N ARG A 124 1.01 -9.10 -16.76
CA ARG A 124 -0.18 -9.95 -16.67
C ARG A 124 -1.14 -9.40 -15.61
N GLY A 125 -2.41 -9.28 -15.98
CA GLY A 125 -3.44 -8.65 -15.15
C GLY A 125 -3.47 -7.12 -15.27
N THR A 126 -4.45 -6.50 -14.63
CA THR A 126 -4.66 -5.03 -14.67
C THR A 126 -4.14 -4.38 -13.39
N VAL A 127 -3.33 -3.33 -13.51
CA VAL A 127 -2.86 -2.54 -12.36
C VAL A 127 -3.53 -1.17 -12.36
N ILE A 128 -4.11 -0.80 -11.22
CA ILE A 128 -4.62 0.55 -10.95
C ILE A 128 -3.75 1.13 -9.85
N TYR A 129 -2.93 2.11 -10.20
CA TYR A 129 -2.09 2.78 -9.21
C TYR A 129 -2.71 4.12 -8.78
N VAL A 130 -2.88 4.32 -7.47
CA VAL A 130 -3.37 5.60 -6.91
C VAL A 130 -2.26 6.30 -6.15
N ALA A 131 -1.93 7.50 -6.64
CA ALA A 131 -0.97 8.42 -6.05
C ALA A 131 -1.69 9.58 -5.34
N ARG A 132 -1.07 10.12 -4.30
CA ARG A 132 -1.54 11.32 -3.58
C ARG A 132 -0.37 12.25 -3.35
N ASN A 133 -0.60 13.56 -3.29
CA ASN A 133 0.45 14.49 -2.89
C ASN A 133 1.15 13.98 -1.62
N PRO A 134 2.48 13.78 -1.63
CA PRO A 134 3.18 13.18 -0.50
C PRO A 134 3.10 14.01 0.77
N LYS A 135 2.89 15.34 0.67
CA LYS A 135 2.65 16.22 1.82
C LYS A 135 1.35 15.85 2.53
N ASP A 136 0.30 15.60 1.77
CA ASP A 136 -1.01 15.21 2.31
C ASP A 136 -0.99 13.77 2.83
N ALA A 137 -0.29 12.87 2.12
CA ALA A 137 -0.10 11.50 2.56
C ALA A 137 0.65 11.44 3.89
N LEU A 138 1.70 12.25 4.07
CA LEU A 138 2.46 12.40 5.32
C LEU A 138 1.56 12.81 6.48
N VAL A 139 0.78 13.90 6.32
CA VAL A 139 -0.12 14.40 7.38
C VAL A 139 -1.17 13.34 7.72
N SER A 140 -1.78 12.72 6.71
CA SER A 140 -2.75 11.64 6.92
C SER A 140 -2.14 10.43 7.65
N TYR A 141 -0.87 10.11 7.37
CA TYR A 141 -0.17 9.03 8.05
C TYR A 141 0.11 9.37 9.51
N PHE A 142 0.59 10.57 9.80
CA PHE A 142 0.86 11.01 11.18
C PHE A 142 -0.37 10.89 12.09
N HIS A 143 -1.54 11.32 11.61
CA HIS A 143 -2.77 11.16 12.39
C HIS A 143 -3.21 9.70 12.48
N PHE A 144 -2.95 8.89 11.44
CA PHE A 144 -3.30 7.48 11.44
C PHE A 144 -2.42 6.64 12.36
N SER A 145 -1.12 6.92 12.46
CA SER A 145 -0.22 6.20 13.37
C SER A 145 -0.58 6.38 14.84
N LYS A 146 -1.24 7.49 15.20
CA LYS A 146 -1.75 7.74 16.55
C LYS A 146 -2.99 6.91 16.91
N ILE A 147 -3.71 6.43 15.91
CA ILE A 147 -4.96 5.66 16.07
C ILE A 147 -4.66 4.17 16.07
N LEU A 148 -3.63 3.74 15.33
CA LEU A 148 -3.23 2.33 15.25
C LEU A 148 -2.37 1.92 16.44
N THR A 149 -2.87 0.96 17.21
CA THR A 149 -2.16 0.36 18.35
C THR A 149 -0.90 -0.41 17.95
N ASP A 150 -0.80 -0.87 16.70
CA ASP A 150 0.32 -1.67 16.16
C ASP A 150 1.38 -0.82 15.44
N MET A 151 1.46 0.48 15.73
CA MET A 151 2.50 1.36 15.20
C MET A 151 3.21 2.08 16.34
N GLU A 152 4.49 2.39 16.13
CA GLU A 152 5.19 3.29 17.05
C GLU A 152 4.53 4.66 17.02
N ASP A 153 4.11 5.13 18.19
CA ASP A 153 3.67 6.50 18.35
C ASP A 153 4.89 7.42 18.38
N GLU A 154 5.00 8.27 17.35
CA GLU A 154 5.91 9.42 17.35
C GLU A 154 5.03 10.66 17.52
N PRO A 155 4.94 11.23 18.75
CA PRO A 155 4.04 12.34 19.01
C PRO A 155 4.49 13.63 18.32
N ASP A 156 5.79 13.76 18.00
CA ASP A 156 6.38 14.92 17.33
C ASP A 156 6.30 14.82 15.80
N PHE A 157 5.59 15.77 15.18
CA PHE A 157 5.42 15.79 13.73
C PHE A 157 6.74 16.03 12.97
N GLY A 158 7.66 16.83 13.53
CA GLY A 158 8.94 17.14 12.90
C GLY A 158 9.80 15.89 12.73
N LYS A 159 9.97 15.12 13.80
CA LYS A 159 10.65 13.82 13.79
C LYS A 159 9.94 12.81 12.90
N PHE A 160 8.60 12.79 12.94
CA PHE A 160 7.83 11.92 12.06
C PHE A 160 8.08 12.24 10.58
N MET A 161 8.09 13.53 10.22
CA MET A 161 8.42 14.01 8.87
C MET A 161 9.86 13.65 8.48
N GLU A 162 10.84 13.84 9.37
CA GLU A 162 12.23 13.44 9.12
C GLU A 162 12.35 11.93 8.87
N ARG A 163 11.65 11.10 9.66
CA ARG A 163 11.60 9.65 9.47
C ARG A 163 10.97 9.26 8.13
N PHE A 164 9.87 9.93 7.78
CA PHE A 164 9.18 9.73 6.49
C PHE A 164 10.12 10.05 5.32
N LEU A 165 10.71 11.25 5.31
CA LEU A 165 11.62 11.71 4.26
C LEU A 165 12.90 10.87 4.18
N ALA A 166 13.45 10.44 5.32
CA ALA A 166 14.61 9.56 5.39
C ALA A 166 14.31 8.11 4.99
N GLY A 167 13.04 7.79 4.78
CA GLY A 167 12.64 6.47 4.33
C GLY A 167 12.66 5.38 5.40
N LYS A 168 12.51 5.74 6.67
CA LYS A 168 12.70 4.81 7.80
C LYS A 168 11.36 4.31 8.34
N GLY A 169 11.25 3.00 8.54
CA GLY A 169 10.02 2.33 9.01
C GLY A 169 9.05 1.98 7.87
N LYS A 170 7.79 1.67 8.21
CA LYS A 170 6.72 1.42 7.20
C LYS A 170 6.47 2.63 6.28
N ASN A 171 6.91 3.82 6.70
CA ASN A 171 6.55 5.12 6.14
C ASN A 171 7.63 5.62 5.18
N ASN A 172 8.14 4.74 4.32
CA ASN A 172 9.34 5.05 3.58
C ASN A 172 9.02 5.93 2.34
N PHE A 173 9.41 7.20 2.35
CA PHE A 173 9.31 8.07 1.17
C PHE A 173 10.15 7.60 -0.02
N LEU A 174 11.26 6.86 0.20
CA LEU A 174 11.97 6.19 -0.90
C LEU A 174 11.13 5.04 -1.49
N PHE A 175 10.26 4.40 -0.71
CA PHE A 175 9.25 3.50 -1.28
C PHE A 175 8.16 4.26 -2.02
N TYR A 176 7.81 5.50 -1.67
CA TYR A 176 6.88 6.31 -2.45
C TYR A 176 7.39 6.55 -3.89
N SER A 177 8.68 6.91 -4.04
CA SER A 177 9.28 7.12 -5.36
C SER A 177 9.58 5.80 -6.08
N GLN A 178 10.03 4.75 -5.38
CA GLN A 178 10.27 3.42 -5.96
C GLN A 178 8.99 2.63 -6.26
N SER A 179 7.86 2.93 -5.60
CA SER A 179 6.55 2.39 -5.97
C SER A 179 5.99 3.15 -7.16
N LEU A 180 6.06 4.49 -7.17
CA LEU A 180 5.44 5.29 -8.22
C LEU A 180 6.13 5.14 -9.59
N LEU A 181 7.46 5.25 -9.63
CA LEU A 181 8.22 5.35 -10.90
C LEU A 181 8.07 4.11 -11.81
N PRO A 182 8.16 2.87 -11.31
CA PRO A 182 8.02 1.68 -12.15
C PRO A 182 6.57 1.44 -12.60
N PHE A 183 5.60 1.96 -11.84
CA PHE A 183 4.18 1.88 -12.18
C PHE A 183 3.70 3.06 -13.04
N LEU A 184 4.51 4.08 -13.30
CA LEU A 184 4.16 5.23 -14.16
C LEU A 184 3.47 4.88 -15.48
N PRO A 185 3.90 3.86 -16.26
CA PRO A 185 3.18 3.49 -17.48
C PRO A 185 1.77 2.91 -17.23
N PHE A 186 1.39 2.66 -15.98
CA PHE A 186 0.09 2.12 -15.53
C PHE A 186 -0.72 3.11 -14.67
N ILE A 187 -0.23 4.34 -14.45
CA ILE A 187 -0.93 5.34 -13.61
C ILE A 187 -1.98 6.08 -14.45
N CYS A 188 -3.24 5.93 -14.10
CA CYS A 188 -4.26 6.92 -14.43
C CYS A 188 -4.17 8.06 -13.40
N PHE A 189 -3.64 9.21 -13.81
CA PHE A 189 -3.68 10.41 -12.97
C PHE A 189 -5.14 10.84 -12.80
N VAL A 190 -5.67 10.69 -11.59
CA VAL A 190 -6.89 11.41 -11.17
C VAL A 190 -6.39 12.69 -10.50
N PRO A 191 -6.35 13.83 -11.19
CA PRO A 191 -5.94 15.08 -10.57
C PRO A 191 -6.89 15.39 -9.41
N SER A 192 -6.31 15.66 -8.23
CA SER A 192 -7.04 16.29 -7.14
C SER A 192 -7.45 17.68 -7.64
N SER A 193 -8.74 17.92 -7.69
CA SER A 193 -9.38 19.11 -8.26
C SER A 193 -8.97 20.40 -7.53
N TYR A 194 -7.83 20.99 -7.94
CA TYR A 194 -7.45 22.38 -7.65
C TYR A 194 -6.65 23.04 -8.80
N GLU A 195 -6.75 22.56 -10.04
CA GLU A 195 -6.31 23.30 -11.23
C GLU A 195 -7.47 23.38 -12.24
N MET A 196 -8.49 24.16 -11.87
CA MET A 196 -9.27 24.91 -12.85
C MET A 196 -8.54 26.25 -13.03
N ALA A 197 -7.60 26.29 -13.96
CA ALA A 197 -7.05 27.54 -14.47
C ALA A 197 -6.82 27.38 -15.98
N SER A 198 -7.78 27.91 -16.73
CA SER A 198 -7.60 28.63 -18.01
C SER A 198 -6.52 28.10 -18.96
N PHE A 199 -6.96 27.47 -20.06
CA PHE A 199 -6.89 28.02 -21.42
C PHE A 199 -7.96 27.38 -22.30
#